data_AF-A0A9P6DHG1-F1
#
_entry.id   AF-A0A9P6DHG1-F1
#
_cell.length_a   1.000
_cell.length_b   1.000
_cell.length_c   1.000
_cell.angle_alpha   90.00
_cell.angle_beta   90.00
_cell.angle_gamma   90.00
#
_symmetry.space_group_name_H-M   'P 1'
#
loop_
_entity.id
_entity.type
_entity.pdbx_description
1 polymer ?
#
loop_
_entity_poly.entity_id
_entity_poly.type
_entity_poly.pdbx_seq_one_letter_code
_entity_poly.pdbx_strand_id
1 'polypeptide(L)' 'SSNRIAFLATTGAFITPDWELREVLLDFSELKGAHTGDNMGNSVYKTLHELEI' A
#
# COMPACT_ATOMS: atom_id res chain seq x y z
N SER A 1 18.84 -10.64 5.11
CA SER A 1 18.31 -10.31 6.45
C SER A 1 17.92 -11.60 7.16
N SER A 2 18.25 -11.76 8.44
CA SER A 2 17.79 -12.88 9.28
C SER A 2 16.30 -12.78 9.61
N ASN A 3 15.73 -11.56 9.47
CA ASN A 3 14.31 -11.31 9.50
C ASN A 3 13.73 -11.55 8.08
N ARG A 4 12.84 -12.54 7.99
CA ARG A 4 12.15 -12.94 6.74
C ARG A 4 10.72 -12.41 6.65
N ILE A 5 10.33 -11.51 7.57
CA ILE A 5 9.03 -10.85 7.54
C ILE A 5 9.15 -9.66 6.61
N ALA A 6 8.35 -9.67 5.54
CA ALA A 6 8.24 -8.56 4.62
C ALA A 6 7.04 -7.70 5.01
N PHE A 7 7.18 -6.39 4.81
CA PHE A 7 6.10 -5.43 4.97
C PHE A 7 5.90 -4.69 3.66
N LEU A 8 4.65 -4.38 3.35
CA LEU A 8 4.27 -3.55 2.22
C LEU A 8 3.59 -2.30 2.76
N ALA A 9 4.09 -1.14 2.33
CA ALA A 9 3.46 0.14 2.56
C ALA A 9 2.70 0.55 1.29
N THR A 10 1.43 0.88 1.43
CA THR A 10 0.62 1.44 0.34
C THR A 10 0.42 2.92 0.62
N THR A 11 0.90 3.80 -0.27
CA THR A 11 0.75 5.25 -0.14
C THR A 11 -0.11 5.81 -1.26
N GLY A 12 -0.99 6.74 -0.91
CA GLY A 12 -1.77 7.52 -1.85
C GLY A 12 -1.16 8.90 -2.02
N ALA A 13 -0.94 9.34 -3.25
CA ALA A 13 -0.48 10.68 -3.57
C ALA A 13 -1.53 11.40 -4.42
N PHE A 14 -1.93 12.60 -4.01
CA PHE A 14 -2.94 13.39 -4.73
C PHE A 14 -2.66 14.90 -4.59
N ILE A 15 -3.19 15.67 -5.54
CA ILE A 15 -3.14 17.14 -5.52
C ILE A 15 -4.44 17.65 -4.91
N THR A 16 -4.33 18.55 -3.95
CA THR A 16 -5.47 19.20 -3.30
C THR A 16 -6.03 20.36 -4.14
N PRO A 17 -7.22 20.90 -3.82
CA PRO A 17 -7.78 22.06 -4.54
C PRO A 17 -6.91 23.32 -4.52
N ASP A 18 -6.08 23.48 -3.49
CA ASP A 18 -5.07 24.52 -3.30
C ASP A 18 -3.73 24.22 -4.00
N TRP A 19 -3.70 23.19 -4.86
CA TRP A 19 -2.52 22.79 -5.65
C TRP A 19 -1.35 22.28 -4.79
N GLU A 20 -1.63 21.71 -3.63
CA GLU A 20 -0.60 21.10 -2.80
C GLU A 20 -0.51 19.59 -3.06
N LEU A 21 0.71 19.07 -3.21
CA LEU A 21 0.94 17.63 -3.20
C LEU A 21 0.79 17.10 -1.79
N ARG A 22 -0.14 16.15 -1.60
CA ARG A 22 -0.31 15.41 -0.35
C ARG A 22 0.00 13.94 -0.58
N GLU A 23 0.76 13.38 0.34
CA GLU A 23 1.04 11.94 0.42
C GLU A 23 0.48 11.42 1.75
N VAL A 24 -0.26 10.31 1.70
CA VAL A 24 -0.88 9.67 2.86
C VAL A 24 -0.55 8.19 2.86
N LEU A 25 -0.15 7.66 4.01
CA LEU A 25 -0.01 6.22 4.22
C LEU A 25 -1.41 5.61 4.35
N LEU A 26 -1.80 4.79 3.37
CA LEU A 26 -3.11 4.14 3.32
C LEU A 26 -3.11 2.83 4.12
N ASP A 27 -2.05 2.04 4.00
CA ASP A 27 -1.87 0.81 4.77
C ASP A 27 -0.38 0.50 4.98
N PHE A 28 -0.09 -0.19 6.07
CA PHE A 28 1.21 -0.76 6.37
C PHE A 28 1.02 -2.13 6.99
N SER A 29 1.19 -3.17 6.18
CA SER A 29 0.86 -4.53 6.56
C SER A 29 1.97 -5.52 6.20
N GLU A 30 2.00 -6.66 6.90
CA GLU A 30 2.91 -7.75 6.58
C GLU A 30 2.53 -8.36 5.22
N LEU A 31 3.48 -8.40 4.28
CA LEU A 31 3.32 -9.10 3.01
C LEU A 31 3.65 -10.58 3.22
N LYS A 32 2.60 -11.40 3.34
CA LYS A 32 2.75 -12.85 3.51
C LYS A 32 2.96 -13.54 2.17
N GLY A 33 3.92 -14.47 2.13
CA GLY A 33 4.20 -15.28 0.95
C GLY A 33 5.22 -14.66 -0.02
N ALA A 34 5.24 -15.14 -1.27
CA ALA A 34 6.19 -14.67 -2.28
C ALA A 34 5.81 -13.26 -2.79
N HIS A 35 6.81 -12.44 -3.12
CA HIS A 35 6.61 -11.08 -3.63
C HIS A 35 6.29 -11.08 -5.14
N THR A 36 5.31 -11.89 -5.55
CA THR A 36 4.83 -11.89 -6.93
C THR A 36 3.99 -10.64 -7.20
N GLY A 37 3.86 -10.28 -8.48
CA GLY A 37 2.99 -9.17 -8.90
C GLY A 37 1.56 -9.37 -8.41
N ASP A 38 1.01 -10.58 -8.54
CA ASP A 38 -0.34 -10.91 -8.08
C ASP A 38 -0.51 -10.73 -6.56
N ASN A 39 0.47 -11.16 -5.76
CA ASN A 39 0.37 -11.05 -4.30
C ASN A 39 0.43 -9.60 -3.83
N MET A 40 1.39 -8.82 -4.35
CA MET A 40 1.49 -7.39 -4.03
C MET A 40 0.27 -6.62 -4.56
N GLY A 41 -0.19 -6.94 -5.77
CA GLY A 41 -1.38 -6.34 -6.37
C GLY A 41 -2.65 -6.61 -5.56
N ASN A 42 -2.84 -7.85 -5.09
CA ASN A 42 -3.96 -8.19 -4.20
C ASN A 42 -3.90 -7.43 -2.87
N SER A 43 -2.70 -7.22 -2.31
CA SER A 43 -2.54 -6.42 -1.09
C SER A 43 -2.96 -4.97 -1.31
N VAL A 44 -2.54 -4.35 -2.42
CA VAL A 44 -2.96 -2.99 -2.79
C VAL A 44 -4.47 -2.94 -3.04
N TYR A 45 -5.02 -3.88 -3.83
CA TYR A 45 -6.45 -3.95 -4.11
C TYR A 45 -7.28 -4.04 -2.83
N LYS A 46 -6.84 -4.87 -1.88
CA LYS A 46 -7.49 -4.99 -0.57
C LYS A 46 -7.48 -3.68 0.20
N THR A 47 -6.33 -2.98 0.26
CA THR A 47 -6.24 -1.66 0.90
C THR A 47 -7.24 -0.67 0.28
N LEU A 48 -7.32 -0.61 -1.05
CA LEU A 48 -8.26 0.29 -1.74
C LEU A 48 -9.72 -0.09 -1.45
N HIS A 49 -10.04 -1.38 -1.48
CA HIS A 49 -11.39 -1.88 -1.19
C HIS A 49 -11.84 -1.57 0.25
N GLU A 50 -10.96 -1.75 1.25
CA GLU A 50 -11.25 -1.43 2.66
C GLU A 50 -11.44 0.06 2.92
N LEU A 51 -10.82 0.91 2.10
CA LEU A 51 -10.96 2.36 2.14
C LEU A 51 -12.11 2.89 1.27
N GLU A 52 -12.82 2.01 0.57
CA GLU A 52 -13.91 2.35 -0.35
C GLU A 52 -13.50 3.36 -1.45
N ILE A 53 -12.26 3.26 -1.94
CA ILE A 53 -11.67 4.09 -3.00
C ILE A 53 -11.37 3.31 -4.29
#